data_AF-A0A7W0A858-F1
#
_entry.id   AF-A0A7W0A858-F1
#
_cell.length_a   1.000
_cell.length_b   1.000
_cell.length_c   1.000
_cell.angle_alpha   90.00
_cell.angle_beta   90.00
_cell.angle_gamma   90.00
#
_symmetry.space_group_name_H-M   'P 1'
#
loop_
_entity.id
_entity.type
_entity.pdbx_description
1 polymer ?
#
loop_
_entity_poly.entity_id
_entity_poly.type
_entity_poly.pdbx_seq_one_letter_code
_entity_poly.pdbx_strand_id
1 'polypeptide(L)'
;MPADTDIARAFALEIAPAVGVVATYCDKVEHNEPADPKAVAGAGAAIGHAVVGLSRRLGVDVVAAYADRLAVIETRNVLDHQDAYDGAAAARDAPSWRDLQLVQVEHDRHFHPDVIGLHKLDQLRHYVLHLAKLVGVFAEAADLDDLRTRRLPDCLLFAIKLRTVTGTRLADEPLPRPLAGAGATAAAV
;
A
#
# COMPACT_ATOMS: atom_id res chain seq x y z
N MET A 1 3.32 -21.33 -12.78
CA MET A 1 1.83 -21.33 -12.74
C MET A 1 1.24 -21.90 -11.45
N PRO A 2 1.49 -23.14 -10.99
CA PRO A 2 1.02 -23.59 -9.67
C PRO A 2 1.70 -22.81 -8.53
N ALA A 3 3.02 -22.67 -8.60
CA ALA A 3 3.82 -21.99 -7.58
C ALA A 3 3.40 -20.54 -7.34
N ASP A 4 3.08 -19.80 -8.40
CA ASP A 4 2.74 -18.37 -8.29
C ASP A 4 1.37 -18.14 -7.64
N THR A 5 0.42 -19.05 -7.91
CA THR A 5 -0.91 -19.08 -7.28
C THR A 5 -0.78 -19.31 -5.77
N ASP A 6 0.10 -20.24 -5.38
CA ASP A 6 0.37 -20.54 -3.97
C ASP A 6 1.07 -19.37 -3.26
N ILE A 7 1.93 -18.64 -3.95
CA ILE A 7 2.59 -17.43 -3.43
C ILE A 7 1.55 -16.33 -3.12
N ALA A 8 0.60 -16.07 -4.03
CA ALA A 8 -0.44 -15.08 -3.82
C ALA A 8 -1.36 -15.43 -2.64
N ARG A 9 -1.78 -16.70 -2.55
CA ARG A 9 -2.58 -17.21 -1.43
C ARG A 9 -1.85 -17.13 -0.10
N ALA A 10 -0.57 -17.49 -0.08
CA ALA A 10 0.26 -17.37 1.11
C ALA A 10 0.34 -15.92 1.59
N PHE A 11 0.51 -14.97 0.66
CA PHE A 11 0.50 -13.54 1.00
C PHE A 11 -0.86 -13.08 1.55
N ALA A 12 -1.97 -13.53 0.97
CA ALA A 12 -3.31 -13.22 1.50
C ALA A 12 -3.46 -13.67 2.96
N LEU A 13 -3.04 -14.91 3.26
CA LEU A 13 -3.04 -15.46 4.62
C LEU A 13 -2.11 -14.71 5.56
N GLU A 14 -0.98 -14.22 5.06
CA GLU A 14 -0.01 -13.44 5.84
C GLU A 14 -0.57 -12.08 6.27
N ILE A 15 -1.25 -11.35 5.38
CA ILE A 15 -1.76 -10.00 5.70
C ILE A 15 -3.15 -10.01 6.35
N ALA A 16 -3.94 -11.08 6.20
CA ALA A 16 -5.32 -11.15 6.72
C ALA A 16 -5.43 -10.86 8.23
N PRO A 17 -4.55 -11.36 9.12
CA PRO A 17 -4.59 -11.02 10.54
C PRO A 17 -4.42 -9.52 10.81
N ALA A 18 -3.53 -8.85 10.07
CA ALA A 18 -3.33 -7.40 10.20
C ALA A 18 -4.58 -6.61 9.76
N VAL A 19 -5.26 -7.05 8.70
CA VAL A 19 -6.55 -6.48 8.29
C VAL A 19 -7.61 -6.68 9.38
N GLY A 20 -7.66 -7.87 9.98
CA GLY A 20 -8.55 -8.17 11.10
C GLY A 20 -8.32 -7.27 12.32
N VAL A 21 -7.06 -6.90 12.61
CA VAL A 21 -6.72 -5.94 13.67
C VAL A 21 -7.33 -4.56 13.40
N VAL A 22 -7.27 -4.08 12.15
CA VAL A 22 -7.87 -2.79 11.77
C VAL A 22 -9.40 -2.85 11.88
N ALA A 23 -10.03 -3.95 11.44
CA ALA A 23 -11.46 -4.16 11.59
C ALA A 23 -11.89 -4.15 13.06
N THR A 24 -11.18 -4.92 13.89
CA THR A 24 -11.43 -5.02 15.33
C THR A 24 -11.25 -3.67 16.03
N TYR A 25 -10.27 -2.86 15.61
CA TYR A 25 -10.13 -1.51 16.16
C TYR A 25 -11.36 -0.65 15.87
N CYS A 26 -11.88 -0.68 14.63
CA CYS A 26 -13.08 0.07 14.26
C CYS A 26 -14.30 -0.37 15.07
N ASP A 27 -14.51 -1.68 15.16
CA ASP A 27 -15.58 -2.31 15.92
C ASP A 27 -15.55 -1.91 17.41
N LYS A 28 -14.37 -1.98 18.04
CA LYS A 28 -14.21 -1.57 19.45
C LYS A 28 -14.53 -0.10 19.70
N VAL A 29 -14.09 0.80 18.82
CA VAL A 29 -14.38 2.23 18.95
C VAL A 29 -15.89 2.49 18.85
N GLU A 30 -16.61 1.78 17.98
CA GLU A 30 -18.07 1.88 17.85
C GLU A 30 -18.81 1.40 19.09
N HIS A 31 -18.33 0.33 19.71
CA HIS A 31 -18.93 -0.25 20.89
C HIS A 31 -18.47 0.41 22.21
N ASN A 32 -17.72 1.51 22.13
CA ASN A 32 -17.11 2.20 23.28
C ASN A 32 -16.22 1.28 24.14
N GLU A 33 -15.56 0.32 23.49
CA GLU A 33 -14.58 -0.57 24.13
C GLU A 33 -13.18 0.05 24.11
N PRO A 34 -12.27 -0.39 25.01
CA PRO A 34 -10.86 0.00 24.94
C PRO A 34 -10.22 -0.42 23.61
N ALA A 35 -9.74 0.56 22.85
CA ALA A 35 -9.07 0.37 21.56
C ALA A 35 -7.67 0.99 21.56
N ASP A 36 -6.67 0.28 21.02
CA ASP A 36 -5.27 0.73 20.95
C ASP A 36 -4.89 1.16 19.53
N PRO A 37 -4.69 2.46 19.25
CA PRO A 37 -4.28 2.92 17.93
C PRO A 37 -2.88 2.43 17.52
N LYS A 38 -2.03 2.01 18.47
CA LYS A 38 -0.72 1.43 18.14
C LYS A 38 -0.87 0.07 17.45
N ALA A 39 -1.94 -0.68 17.74
CA ALA A 39 -2.23 -1.93 17.04
C ALA A 39 -2.48 -1.71 15.54
N VAL A 40 -3.18 -0.63 15.18
CA VAL A 40 -3.42 -0.24 13.79
C VAL A 40 -2.10 0.19 13.10
N ALA A 41 -1.25 0.94 13.80
CA ALA A 41 0.08 1.28 13.28
C ALA A 41 0.96 0.04 13.07
N GLY A 42 0.87 -0.94 13.98
CA GLY A 42 1.53 -2.24 13.88
C GLY A 42 1.02 -3.06 12.68
N ALA A 43 -0.30 -3.06 12.44
CA ALA A 43 -0.89 -3.69 11.26
C ALA A 43 -0.37 -3.08 9.95
N GLY A 44 -0.27 -1.75 9.88
CA GLY A 44 0.36 -1.07 8.74
C GLY A 44 1.82 -1.50 8.52
N ALA A 45 2.59 -1.67 9.60
CA ALA A 45 3.96 -2.16 9.51
C ALA A 45 4.03 -3.60 8.97
N ALA A 46 3.20 -4.49 9.50
CA ALA A 46 3.15 -5.89 9.10
C ALA A 46 2.80 -6.04 7.61
N ILE A 47 1.78 -5.30 7.13
CA ILE A 47 1.41 -5.27 5.71
C ILE A 47 2.58 -4.75 4.86
N GLY A 48 3.23 -3.66 5.27
CA GLY A 48 4.38 -3.11 4.56
C GLY A 48 5.53 -4.11 4.42
N HIS A 49 5.87 -4.82 5.50
CA HIS A 49 6.89 -5.88 5.47
C HIS A 49 6.51 -7.03 4.54
N ALA A 50 5.27 -7.52 4.62
CA ALA A 50 4.77 -8.58 3.74
C ALA A 50 4.83 -8.16 2.27
N VAL A 51 4.45 -6.92 1.96
CA VAL A 51 4.49 -6.36 0.59
C VAL A 51 5.92 -6.38 0.04
N VAL A 52 6.91 -5.94 0.82
CA VAL A 52 8.33 -5.97 0.42
C VAL A 52 8.82 -7.42 0.27
N GLY A 53 8.39 -8.33 1.14
CA GLY A 53 8.70 -9.75 1.05
C GLY A 53 8.18 -10.37 -0.25
N LEU A 54 6.92 -10.10 -0.58
CA LEU A 54 6.29 -10.59 -1.81
C LEU A 54 6.91 -9.95 -3.06
N SER A 55 7.18 -8.63 -3.04
CA SER A 55 7.79 -7.96 -4.19
C SER A 55 9.14 -8.55 -4.57
N ARG A 56 9.98 -8.89 -3.58
CA ARG A 56 11.26 -9.58 -3.79
C ARG A 56 11.07 -10.95 -4.43
N ARG A 57 10.09 -11.73 -3.97
CA ARG A 57 9.77 -13.06 -4.53
C ARG A 57 9.26 -12.98 -5.96
N LEU A 58 8.53 -11.92 -6.29
CA LEU A 58 7.98 -11.69 -7.62
C LEU A 58 8.94 -10.94 -8.57
N GLY A 59 10.09 -10.47 -8.08
CA GLY A 59 11.03 -9.66 -8.85
C GLY A 59 10.47 -8.27 -9.22
N VAL A 60 9.57 -7.72 -8.40
CA VAL A 60 8.91 -6.43 -8.65
C VAL A 60 9.61 -5.33 -7.85
N ASP A 61 9.98 -4.24 -8.54
CA ASP A 61 10.25 -2.96 -7.88
C ASP A 61 8.92 -2.37 -7.40
N VAL A 62 8.62 -2.58 -6.12
CA VAL A 62 7.32 -2.18 -5.56
C VAL A 62 7.17 -0.67 -5.48
N VAL A 63 8.28 0.08 -5.41
CA VAL A 63 8.24 1.55 -5.38
C VAL A 63 7.93 2.09 -6.76
N ALA A 64 8.58 1.55 -7.80
CA ALA A 64 8.25 1.89 -9.18
C ALA A 64 6.80 1.52 -9.52
N ALA A 65 6.35 0.31 -9.16
CA ALA A 65 4.96 -0.11 -9.36
C ALA A 65 3.96 0.77 -8.59
N TYR A 66 4.32 1.23 -7.40
CA TYR A 66 3.52 2.19 -6.63
C TYR A 66 3.44 3.56 -7.33
N ALA A 67 4.55 4.08 -7.83
CA ALA A 67 4.56 5.33 -8.59
C ALA A 67 3.72 5.24 -9.87
N ASP A 68 3.84 4.14 -10.62
CA ASP A 68 3.03 3.89 -11.81
C ASP A 68 1.54 3.78 -11.46
N ARG A 69 1.24 3.19 -10.30
CA ARG A 69 -0.13 3.12 -9.79
C ARG A 69 -0.70 4.52 -9.49
N LEU A 70 0.09 5.42 -8.90
CA LEU A 70 -0.30 6.81 -8.68
C LEU A 70 -0.61 7.50 -10.01
N ALA A 71 0.28 7.40 -11.01
CA ALA A 71 0.05 8.00 -12.33
C ALA A 71 -1.29 7.57 -12.97
N VAL A 72 -1.67 6.30 -12.84
CA VAL A 72 -2.96 5.79 -13.33
C VAL A 72 -4.15 6.37 -12.55
N ILE A 73 -3.99 6.66 -11.25
CA ILE A 73 -5.05 7.28 -10.44
C ILE A 73 -5.17 8.76 -10.81
N GLU A 74 -4.05 9.46 -10.88
CA GLU A 74 -3.94 10.88 -11.22
C GLU A 74 -4.61 11.15 -12.57
N THR A 75 -4.18 10.48 -13.64
CA THR A 75 -4.72 10.65 -15.01
C THR A 75 -6.21 10.37 -15.17
N ARG A 76 -6.83 9.67 -14.21
CA ARG A 76 -8.27 9.38 -14.20
C ARG A 76 -9.06 10.32 -13.32
N ASN A 77 -8.39 11.14 -12.53
CA ASN A 77 -9.01 12.04 -11.58
C ASN A 77 -9.48 13.31 -12.30
N VAL A 78 -10.64 13.83 -11.90
CA VAL A 78 -11.19 15.07 -12.46
C VAL A 78 -10.38 16.32 -12.08
N LEU A 79 -9.51 16.20 -11.08
CA LEU A 79 -8.61 17.26 -10.62
C LEU A 79 -7.27 17.25 -11.36
N ASP A 80 -7.02 16.31 -12.28
CA ASP A 80 -5.80 16.29 -13.09
C ASP A 80 -5.78 17.43 -14.10
N HIS A 81 -4.69 18.19 -14.10
CA HIS A 81 -4.40 19.27 -15.03
C HIS A 81 -2.88 19.48 -15.13
N GLN A 82 -2.42 20.26 -16.10
CA GLN A 82 -0.99 20.43 -16.41
C GLN A 82 -0.11 20.86 -15.22
N ASP A 83 -0.67 21.57 -14.24
CA ASP A 83 0.03 22.09 -13.05
C ASP A 83 -0.38 21.34 -11.77
N ALA A 84 -1.06 20.19 -11.90
CA ALA A 84 -1.45 19.36 -10.76
C ALA A 84 -0.21 18.74 -10.10
N TYR A 85 -0.37 18.30 -8.85
CA TYR A 85 0.72 17.62 -8.14
C TYR A 85 1.08 16.30 -8.83
N ASP A 86 2.34 16.13 -9.23
CA ASP A 86 2.84 14.88 -9.82
C ASP A 86 3.34 13.94 -8.71
N GLY A 87 2.40 13.19 -8.11
CA GLY A 87 2.71 12.22 -7.06
C GLY A 87 3.51 11.04 -7.58
N ALA A 88 3.30 10.63 -8.83
CA ALA A 88 4.08 9.58 -9.47
C ALA A 88 5.56 9.93 -9.59
N ALA A 89 5.91 11.11 -10.11
CA ALA A 89 7.31 11.57 -10.17
C ALA A 89 7.89 11.73 -8.77
N ALA A 90 7.16 12.37 -7.85
CA ALA A 90 7.61 12.53 -6.47
C ALA A 90 7.88 11.19 -5.77
N ALA A 91 7.06 10.16 -6.02
CA ALA A 91 7.26 8.83 -5.48
C ALA A 91 8.52 8.15 -6.04
N ARG A 92 8.82 8.35 -7.34
CA ARG A 92 10.06 7.85 -7.97
C ARG A 92 11.30 8.53 -7.41
N ASP A 93 11.19 9.78 -6.95
CA ASP A 93 12.31 10.54 -6.40
C ASP A 93 12.46 10.40 -4.88
N ALA A 94 11.47 9.87 -4.18
CA ALA A 94 11.49 9.70 -2.73
C ALA A 94 12.68 8.83 -2.25
N PRO A 95 13.62 9.36 -1.44
CA PRO A 95 14.80 8.58 -1.04
C PRO A 95 14.51 7.63 0.13
N SER A 96 13.52 7.94 0.98
CA SER A 96 13.20 7.17 2.18
C SER A 96 11.72 6.80 2.31
N TRP A 97 11.42 5.89 3.25
CA TRP A 97 10.04 5.58 3.63
C TRP A 97 9.27 6.78 4.15
N ARG A 98 9.94 7.69 4.87
CA ARG A 98 9.33 8.93 5.33
C ARG A 98 8.97 9.85 4.16
N ASP A 99 9.85 9.99 3.18
CA ASP A 99 9.56 10.83 2.01
C ASP A 99 8.40 10.25 1.21
N LEU A 100 8.35 8.93 1.03
CA LEU A 100 7.21 8.27 0.38
C LEU A 100 5.90 8.47 1.17
N GLN A 101 5.96 8.50 2.51
CA GLN A 101 4.80 8.85 3.33
C GLN A 101 4.30 10.27 3.05
N LEU A 102 5.22 11.24 2.93
CA LEU A 102 4.88 12.63 2.64
C LEU A 102 4.30 12.78 1.24
N VAL A 103 4.85 12.07 0.25
CA VAL A 103 4.29 11.99 -1.10
C VAL A 103 2.86 11.48 -1.07
N GLN A 104 2.59 10.38 -0.36
CA GLN A 104 1.22 9.85 -0.25
C GLN A 104 0.26 10.85 0.41
N VAL A 105 0.71 11.58 1.45
CA VAL A 105 -0.10 12.61 2.11
C VAL A 105 -0.46 13.72 1.14
N GLU A 106 0.50 14.21 0.36
CA GLU A 106 0.27 15.30 -0.58
C GLU A 106 -0.59 14.85 -1.77
N HIS A 107 -0.34 13.66 -2.30
CA HIS A 107 -1.19 13.03 -3.30
C HIS A 107 -2.65 12.92 -2.80
N ASP A 108 -2.87 12.46 -1.57
CA ASP A 108 -4.23 12.34 -1.02
C ASP A 108 -4.90 13.71 -0.81
N ARG A 109 -4.16 14.76 -0.43
CA ARG A 109 -4.71 16.12 -0.34
C ARG A 109 -5.20 16.62 -1.69
N HIS A 110 -4.45 16.34 -2.75
CA HIS A 110 -4.76 16.84 -4.07
C HIS A 110 -5.85 16.01 -4.76
N PHE A 111 -5.70 14.68 -4.81
CA PHE A 111 -6.55 13.80 -5.61
C PHE A 111 -7.65 13.08 -4.83
N HIS A 112 -7.55 13.01 -3.49
CA HIS A 112 -8.56 12.36 -2.64
C HIS A 112 -8.97 13.24 -1.44
N PRO A 113 -9.31 14.53 -1.66
CA PRO A 113 -9.66 15.44 -0.58
C PRO A 113 -10.90 14.97 0.19
N ASP A 114 -11.78 14.23 -0.48
CA ASP A 114 -12.97 13.59 0.07
C ASP A 114 -12.61 12.52 1.11
N VAL A 115 -11.53 11.75 0.89
CA VAL A 115 -11.08 10.71 1.83
C VAL A 115 -10.25 11.29 2.97
N ILE A 116 -9.31 12.18 2.67
CA ILE A 116 -8.43 12.76 3.72
C ILE A 116 -9.21 13.67 4.69
N GLY A 117 -10.30 14.29 4.21
CA GLY A 117 -11.18 15.14 5.00
C GLY A 117 -12.11 14.39 5.96
N LEU A 118 -12.23 13.06 5.84
CA LEU A 118 -13.03 12.24 6.74
C LEU A 118 -12.48 12.25 8.17
N HIS A 119 -13.36 11.98 9.15
CA HIS A 119 -12.92 11.63 10.49
C HIS A 119 -12.03 10.39 10.46
N LYS A 120 -11.04 10.32 11.37
CA LYS A 120 -10.05 9.24 11.39
C LYS A 120 -10.68 7.84 11.45
N LEU A 121 -11.77 7.68 12.19
CA LEU A 121 -12.49 6.41 12.25
C LEU A 121 -13.12 6.04 10.89
N ASP A 122 -13.71 7.00 10.18
CA ASP A 122 -14.28 6.79 8.85
C ASP A 122 -13.20 6.49 7.81
N GLN A 123 -12.03 7.12 7.91
CA GLN A 123 -10.85 6.75 7.12
C GLN A 123 -10.46 5.29 7.36
N LEU A 124 -10.40 4.85 8.63
CA LEU A 124 -10.04 3.47 8.97
C LEU A 124 -11.08 2.45 8.47
N ARG A 125 -12.38 2.77 8.56
CA ARG A 125 -13.45 1.97 7.95
C ARG A 125 -13.31 1.87 6.43
N HIS A 126 -12.97 2.97 5.77
CA HIS A 126 -12.69 2.98 4.34
C HIS A 126 -11.47 2.10 4.01
N TYR A 127 -10.38 2.22 4.77
CA TYR A 127 -9.15 1.45 4.55
C TYR A 127 -9.35 -0.04 4.78
N VAL A 128 -10.10 -0.44 5.82
CA VAL A 128 -10.34 -1.86 6.09
C VAL A 128 -11.16 -2.52 4.99
N LEU A 129 -12.14 -1.82 4.38
CA LEU A 129 -12.89 -2.35 3.25
C LEU A 129 -11.98 -2.60 2.04
N HIS A 130 -11.08 -1.66 1.74
CA HIS A 130 -10.09 -1.83 0.68
C HIS A 130 -9.14 -2.99 0.95
N LEU A 131 -8.62 -3.09 2.17
CA LEU A 131 -7.72 -4.16 2.57
C LEU A 131 -8.40 -5.53 2.54
N ALA A 132 -9.65 -5.65 3.00
CA ALA A 132 -10.42 -6.89 2.92
C ALA A 132 -10.64 -7.34 1.47
N LYS A 133 -10.95 -6.40 0.57
CA LYS A 133 -11.02 -6.67 -0.88
C LYS A 133 -9.67 -7.16 -1.43
N LEU A 134 -8.56 -6.55 -1.04
CA LEU A 134 -7.22 -6.96 -1.47
C LEU A 134 -6.89 -8.37 -0.99
N VAL A 135 -7.18 -8.71 0.26
CA VAL A 135 -7.04 -10.07 0.80
C VAL A 135 -7.80 -11.08 -0.07
N GLY A 136 -9.07 -10.80 -0.40
CA GLY A 136 -9.88 -11.65 -1.28
C GLY A 136 -9.24 -11.85 -2.65
N VAL A 137 -8.80 -10.77 -3.30
CA VAL A 137 -8.16 -10.83 -4.63
C VAL A 137 -6.88 -11.67 -4.63
N PHE A 138 -6.04 -11.54 -3.59
CA PHE A 138 -4.84 -12.37 -3.46
C PHE A 138 -5.17 -13.83 -3.10
N ALA A 139 -6.22 -14.08 -2.32
CA ALA A 139 -6.65 -15.44 -1.94
C ALA A 139 -7.25 -16.21 -3.12
N GLU A 140 -7.99 -15.53 -4.00
CA GLU A 140 -8.46 -16.10 -5.26
C GLU A 140 -7.30 -16.42 -6.21
N ALA A 141 -6.13 -15.82 -5.98
CA ALA A 141 -4.95 -15.90 -6.83
C ALA A 141 -5.29 -15.53 -8.28
N ALA A 142 -5.94 -14.37 -8.42
CA ALA A 142 -6.25 -13.75 -9.69
C ALA A 142 -4.99 -13.51 -10.55
N ASP A 143 -5.20 -13.03 -11.77
CA ASP A 143 -4.16 -12.67 -12.74
C ASP A 143 -2.92 -12.02 -12.09
N LEU A 144 -1.77 -12.69 -12.22
CA LEU A 144 -0.51 -12.26 -11.61
C LEU A 144 -0.07 -10.88 -12.07
N ASP A 145 -0.37 -10.49 -13.30
CA ASP A 145 0.03 -9.19 -13.80
C ASP A 145 -0.81 -8.07 -13.15
N ASP A 146 -2.11 -8.29 -12.92
CA ASP A 146 -2.93 -7.40 -12.10
C ASP A 146 -2.44 -7.37 -10.65
N LEU A 147 -2.04 -8.52 -10.08
CA LEU A 147 -1.47 -8.57 -8.74
C LEU A 147 -0.19 -7.73 -8.63
N ARG A 148 0.75 -7.86 -9.58
CA ARG A 148 2.03 -7.15 -9.59
C ARG A 148 1.86 -5.65 -9.82
N THR A 149 1.09 -5.27 -10.82
CA THR A 149 1.02 -3.88 -11.31
C THR A 149 0.00 -3.04 -10.57
N ARG A 150 -1.02 -3.66 -9.95
CA ARG A 150 -2.11 -2.93 -9.31
C ARG A 150 -2.31 -3.29 -7.84
N ARG A 151 -2.44 -4.57 -7.51
CA ARG A 151 -2.89 -4.96 -6.15
C ARG A 151 -1.80 -4.87 -5.11
N LEU A 152 -0.58 -5.28 -5.45
CA LEU A 152 0.57 -5.17 -4.58
C LEU A 152 0.90 -3.69 -4.24
N PRO A 153 0.96 -2.76 -5.21
CA PRO A 153 1.13 -1.34 -4.87
C PRO A 153 -0.06 -0.74 -4.10
N ASP A 154 -1.30 -1.17 -4.36
CA ASP A 154 -2.45 -0.77 -3.53
C ASP A 154 -2.27 -1.23 -2.05
N CYS A 155 -1.72 -2.43 -1.80
CA CYS A 155 -1.37 -2.86 -0.43
C CYS A 155 -0.32 -1.96 0.21
N LEU A 156 0.70 -1.53 -0.54
CA LEU A 156 1.72 -0.59 -0.04
C LEU A 156 1.10 0.75 0.35
N LEU A 157 0.23 1.28 -0.51
CA LEU A 157 -0.51 2.51 -0.28
C LEU A 157 -1.25 2.44 1.07
N PHE A 158 -2.01 1.37 1.34
CA PHE A 158 -2.73 1.25 2.60
C PHE A 158 -1.81 1.01 3.81
N ALA A 159 -0.68 0.31 3.65
CA ALA A 159 0.33 0.20 4.70
C ALA A 159 0.81 1.59 5.16
N ILE A 160 1.10 2.48 4.21
CA ILE A 160 1.50 3.88 4.48
C ILE A 160 0.35 4.67 5.10
N LYS A 161 -0.88 4.54 4.57
CA LYS A 161 -2.05 5.28 5.07
C LYS A 161 -2.43 4.89 6.50
N LEU A 162 -2.32 3.62 6.88
CA LEU A 162 -2.55 3.16 8.26
C LEU A 162 -1.56 3.79 9.25
N ARG A 163 -0.29 3.97 8.85
CA ARG A 163 0.71 4.66 9.66
C ARG A 163 0.42 6.15 9.76
N THR A 164 -0.01 6.74 8.66
CA THR A 164 -0.34 8.17 8.56
C THR A 164 -1.54 8.55 9.42
N VAL A 165 -2.67 7.83 9.30
CA VAL A 165 -3.90 8.16 10.04
C VAL A 165 -3.74 8.01 11.56
N THR A 166 -2.89 7.09 12.00
CA THR A 166 -2.53 6.88 13.42
C THR A 166 -1.49 7.86 13.92
N GLY A 167 -0.97 8.76 13.08
CA GLY A 167 0.05 9.74 13.44
C GLY A 167 1.44 9.16 13.63
N THR A 168 1.68 7.95 13.10
CA THR A 168 2.97 7.27 13.20
C THR A 168 3.84 7.63 11.99
N ARG A 169 5.00 8.23 12.26
CA ARG A 169 5.99 8.53 11.22
C ARG A 169 6.67 7.24 10.74
N LEU A 170 6.92 7.15 9.43
CA LEU A 170 7.83 6.17 8.85
C LEU A 170 9.29 6.61 9.04
N ALA A 171 10.20 5.65 8.95
CA ALA A 171 11.63 5.87 9.17
C ALA A 171 12.29 6.56 7.98
N ASP A 172 13.44 7.21 8.22
CA ASP A 172 14.29 7.81 7.18
C ASP A 172 15.17 6.76 6.45
N GLU A 173 14.83 5.48 6.60
CA GLU A 173 15.54 4.37 5.95
C GLU A 173 15.30 4.37 4.43
N PRO A 174 16.30 4.00 3.62
CA PRO A 174 16.16 3.92 2.17
C PRO A 174 15.05 2.98 1.72
N LEU A 175 14.36 3.35 0.64
CA LEU A 175 13.36 2.50 0.02
C LEU A 175 14.00 1.23 -0.60
N PRO A 176 13.29 0.08 -0.60
CA PRO A 176 13.78 -1.17 -1.17
C PRO A 176 13.71 -1.13 -2.70
N ARG A 177 14.69 -0.47 -3.33
CA ARG A 177 14.84 -0.42 -4.79
C ARG A 177 15.74 -1.57 -5.27
N PRO A 178 15.51 -2.13 -6.47
CA PRO A 178 16.49 -3.00 -7.11
C PRO A 178 17.82 -2.27 -7.24
N LEU A 179 18.94 -2.95 -6.96
CA LEU A 179 20.26 -2.39 -7.22
C LEU A 179 20.38 -2.12 -8.73
N ALA A 180 20.75 -0.90 -9.10
CA ALA A 180 21.04 -0.53 -10.47
C ALA A 180 22.10 -1.53 -11.03
N GLY A 181 21.69 -2.34 -12.01
CA GLY A 181 22.55 -3.35 -12.65
C GLY A 181 22.16 -4.82 -12.45
N ALA A 182 21.20 -5.14 -11.57
CA ALA A 182 20.78 -6.54 -11.36
C ALA A 182 19.83 -7.10 -12.46
N GLY A 183 19.34 -6.26 -13.38
CA GLY A 183 18.37 -6.62 -14.41
C GLY A 183 18.95 -7.15 -15.73
N ALA A 184 20.27 -7.24 -15.89
CA ALA A 184 20.88 -7.60 -17.18
C ALA A 184 21.08 -9.11 -17.42
N THR A 185 20.77 -9.98 -16.46
CA THR A 185 21.15 -11.42 -16.54
C THR A 185 20.00 -12.42 -16.53
N ALA A 186 18.72 -12.00 -16.58
CA ALA A 186 17.58 -12.92 -16.50
C ALA A 186 16.83 -13.15 -17.84
N ALA A 187 17.39 -12.73 -18.98
CA ALA A 187 16.75 -12.89 -20.31
C ALA A 187 17.50 -13.88 -21.24
N ALA A 188 18.27 -14.82 -20.68
CA ALA A 188 18.96 -15.83 -21.48
C ALA A 188 18.95 -17.21 -20.78
N VAL A 189 17.78 -17.85 -20.73
CA VAL A 189 17.62 -19.32 -20.70
C VAL A 189 16.35 -19.68 -21.45
#